data_AF-A0A3A9G675-F1
#
_entry.id   AF-A0A3A9G675-F1
#
_cell.length_a   1.000
_cell.length_b   1.000
_cell.length_c   1.000
_cell.angle_alpha   90.00
_cell.angle_beta   90.00
_cell.angle_gamma   90.00
#
_symmetry.space_group_name_H-M   'P 1'
#
loop_
_entity.id
_entity.type
_entity.pdbx_description
1 polymer ?
#
loop_
_entity_poly.entity_id
_entity_poly.type
_entity_poly.pdbx_seq_one_letter_code
_entity_poly.pdbx_strand_id
1 'polypeptide(L)'
;MKIETRDFGEMEIDPKEVVEFLSPIYGFENLRRFVLLYDDNIPPFTWLQSIEEPRVCFIMVDPAIAAKDYAPKLPEDTKKLLQIEKTEDTVWRALTVIPHNFADSTMNLKSPVVINPANKCAAQIILEADYPFKAPLMGEDKSC
;
A
#
# COMPACT_ATOMS: atom_id res chain seq x y z
N MET A 1 -3.57 -20.75 6.90
CA MET A 1 -3.79 -20.30 8.29
C MET A 1 -5.05 -19.45 8.32
N LYS A 2 -5.83 -19.52 9.40
CA LYS A 2 -7.06 -18.72 9.54
C LYS A 2 -6.76 -17.37 10.18
N ILE A 3 -7.34 -16.31 9.63
CA ILE A 3 -7.27 -14.95 10.17
C ILE A 3 -8.67 -14.32 10.17
N GLU A 4 -8.91 -13.42 11.12
CA GLU A 4 -10.05 -12.51 11.07
C GLU A 4 -9.62 -11.24 10.31
N THR A 5 -10.47 -10.77 9.40
CA THR A 5 -10.24 -9.56 8.60
C THR A 5 -11.33 -8.54 8.88
N ARG A 6 -11.00 -7.25 8.74
CA ARG A 6 -11.95 -6.17 9.01
C ARG A 6 -13.15 -6.20 8.07
N ASP A 7 -12.88 -6.40 6.78
CA ASP A 7 -13.85 -6.16 5.70
C ASP A 7 -14.36 -7.46 5.03
N PHE A 8 -13.70 -8.61 5.27
CA PHE A 8 -14.00 -9.88 4.59
C PHE A 8 -14.34 -11.05 5.54
N GLY A 9 -14.43 -10.80 6.85
CA GLY A 9 -14.70 -11.84 7.84
C GLY A 9 -13.52 -12.80 8.05
N GLU A 10 -13.80 -14.05 8.42
CA GLU A 10 -12.77 -15.09 8.56
C GLU A 10 -12.29 -15.56 7.18
N MET A 11 -10.97 -15.56 6.99
CA MET A 11 -10.33 -16.01 5.76
C MET A 11 -9.24 -17.04 6.07
N GLU A 12 -9.05 -17.98 5.14
CA GLU A 12 -7.89 -18.86 5.13
C GLU A 12 -6.86 -18.34 4.12
N ILE A 13 -5.66 -17.99 4.60
CA ILE A 13 -4.55 -17.48 3.78
C ILE A 13 -3.36 -18.44 3.80
N ASP A 14 -2.55 -18.49 2.74
CA ASP A 14 -1.28 -19.21 2.80
C ASP A 14 -0.29 -18.39 3.66
N PRO A 15 0.34 -18.96 4.71
CA PRO A 15 1.38 -18.26 5.48
C PRO A 15 2.50 -17.65 4.62
N LYS A 16 2.74 -18.17 3.41
CA LYS A 16 3.71 -17.64 2.44
C LYS A 16 3.29 -16.32 1.79
N GLU A 17 2.01 -15.95 1.90
CA GLU A 17 1.48 -14.67 1.40
C GLU A 17 1.64 -13.53 2.40
N VAL A 18 2.02 -13.85 3.64
CA VAL A 18 2.29 -12.84 4.67
C VAL A 18 3.53 -12.04 4.28
N VAL A 19 3.38 -10.72 4.32
CA VAL A 19 4.43 -9.73 4.07
C VAL A 19 4.88 -9.12 5.40
N GLU A 20 6.18 -9.09 5.63
CA GLU A 20 6.79 -8.48 6.80
C GLU A 20 7.25 -7.03 6.52
N PHE A 21 6.75 -6.07 7.31
CA PHE A 21 7.13 -4.67 7.23
C PHE A 21 8.42 -4.43 7.99
N LEU A 22 9.55 -4.38 7.28
CA LEU A 22 10.86 -4.09 7.88
C LEU A 22 10.99 -2.61 8.28
N SER A 23 10.31 -1.72 7.54
CA SER A 23 9.98 -0.37 7.99
C SER A 23 8.48 -0.31 8.25
N PRO A 24 8.03 -0.09 9.51
CA PRO A 24 6.62 -0.06 9.87
C PRO A 24 5.78 0.91 9.04
N ILE A 25 4.47 0.69 9.09
CA ILE A 25 3.50 1.74 8.80
C ILE A 25 3.54 2.76 9.95
N TYR A 26 3.63 4.05 9.61
CA TYR A 26 3.70 5.13 10.61
C TYR A 26 2.46 5.15 11.50
N GLY A 27 2.66 5.21 12.82
CA GLY A 27 1.61 5.14 13.84
C GLY A 27 1.15 3.71 14.18
N PHE A 28 1.71 2.69 13.51
CA PHE A 28 1.44 1.28 13.74
C PHE A 28 2.75 0.50 13.92
N GLU A 29 3.70 1.07 14.66
CA GLU A 29 5.06 0.54 14.83
C GLU A 29 5.11 -0.84 15.50
N ASN A 30 4.01 -1.30 16.09
CA ASN A 30 3.91 -2.61 16.73
C ASN A 30 3.46 -3.70 15.76
N LEU A 31 2.89 -3.31 14.62
CA LEU A 31 2.36 -4.21 13.61
C LEU A 31 3.40 -4.36 12.49
N ARG A 32 3.74 -5.60 12.19
CA ARG A 32 4.79 -5.96 11.24
C ARG A 32 4.28 -6.92 10.18
N ARG A 33 3.23 -7.70 10.45
CA ARG A 33 2.79 -8.75 9.53
C ARG A 33 1.44 -8.41 8.93
N PHE A 34 1.43 -8.38 7.60
CA PHE A 34 0.25 -8.01 6.82
C PHE A 34 0.05 -8.99 5.66
N VAL A 35 -1.16 -9.03 5.13
CA VAL A 35 -1.49 -9.70 3.88
C VAL A 35 -2.16 -8.71 2.95
N LEU A 36 -1.90 -8.83 1.64
CA LEU A 36 -2.58 -8.05 0.62
C LEU A 36 -3.79 -8.83 0.13
N LEU A 37 -4.98 -8.27 0.34
CA LEU A 37 -6.25 -8.83 -0.11
C LEU A 37 -6.78 -8.02 -1.29
N TYR A 38 -7.40 -8.72 -2.23
CA TYR A 38 -7.94 -8.17 -3.46
C TYR A 38 -9.41 -8.58 -3.59
N ASP A 39 -10.23 -7.65 -4.08
CA ASP A 39 -11.61 -7.92 -4.48
C ASP A 39 -11.76 -7.52 -5.94
N ASP A 40 -11.92 -8.52 -6.82
CA ASP A 40 -12.05 -8.32 -8.27
C ASP A 40 -13.31 -7.53 -8.64
N ASN A 41 -14.28 -7.40 -7.74
CA ASN A 41 -15.48 -6.60 -7.96
C ASN A 41 -15.25 -5.11 -7.68
N ILE A 42 -14.15 -4.76 -7.01
CA ILE A 42 -13.87 -3.38 -6.60
C ILE A 42 -12.43 -2.95 -7.00
N PRO A 43 -12.04 -3.07 -8.28
CA PRO A 43 -10.81 -2.46 -8.76
C PRO A 43 -10.93 -0.92 -8.64
N PRO A 44 -9.84 -0.19 -8.37
CA PRO A 44 -8.43 -0.62 -8.34
C PRO A 44 -7.89 -0.82 -6.91
N PHE A 45 -8.74 -1.17 -5.93
CA PHE A 45 -8.37 -1.17 -4.53
C PHE A 45 -7.66 -2.46 -4.09
N THR A 46 -6.77 -2.31 -3.12
CA THR A 46 -6.10 -3.41 -2.41
C THR A 46 -6.19 -3.15 -0.91
N TRP A 47 -6.45 -4.18 -0.13
CA TRP A 47 -6.51 -4.11 1.33
C TRP A 47 -5.22 -4.64 1.92
N LEU A 48 -4.57 -3.84 2.75
CA LEU A 48 -3.44 -4.25 3.57
C LEU A 48 -3.95 -4.62 4.95
N GLN A 49 -4.28 -5.89 5.14
CA GLN A 49 -4.88 -6.42 6.37
C GLN A 49 -3.78 -6.85 7.34
N SER A 50 -3.80 -6.36 8.58
CA SER A 50 -2.92 -6.89 9.63
C SER A 50 -3.36 -8.29 10.04
N ILE A 51 -2.41 -9.20 10.23
CA ILE A 51 -2.69 -10.52 10.83
C ILE A 51 -2.51 -10.52 12.36
N GLU A 52 -2.19 -9.35 12.93
CA GLU A 52 -1.85 -9.17 14.35
C GLU A 52 -2.94 -8.39 15.10
N GLU A 53 -3.63 -7.46 14.43
CA GLU A 53 -4.83 -6.79 14.93
C GLU A 53 -5.89 -6.76 13.82
N PRO A 54 -6.95 -7.59 13.91
CA PRO A 54 -7.97 -7.73 12.86
C PRO A 54 -8.63 -6.40 12.44
N ARG A 55 -8.74 -5.44 13.35
CA ARG A 55 -9.36 -4.12 13.06
C ARG A 55 -8.46 -3.20 12.26
N VAL A 56 -7.16 -3.49 12.14
CA VAL A 56 -6.22 -2.68 11.37
C VAL A 56 -6.14 -3.21 9.95
N CYS A 57 -6.70 -2.42 9.03
CA CYS A 57 -6.68 -2.69 7.61
C CYS A 57 -6.62 -1.36 6.84
N PHE A 58 -5.74 -1.26 5.86
CA PHE A 58 -5.59 -0.05 5.05
C PHE A 58 -6.08 -0.29 3.63
N ILE A 59 -6.72 0.71 3.05
CA ILE A 59 -7.04 0.70 1.62
C ILE A 59 -5.87 1.32 0.88
N MET A 60 -5.47 0.69 -0.20
CA MET A 60 -4.38 1.11 -1.06
C MET A 60 -4.79 1.07 -2.52
N VAL A 61 -4.07 1.83 -3.34
CA VAL A 61 -4.16 1.76 -4.80
C VAL A 61 -2.76 1.77 -5.40
N ASP A 62 -2.65 1.33 -6.65
CA ASP A 62 -1.46 1.62 -7.44
C ASP A 62 -1.40 3.13 -7.72
N PRO A 63 -0.35 3.86 -7.29
CA PRO A 63 -0.29 5.31 -7.47
C PRO A 63 -0.29 5.76 -8.95
N ALA A 64 0.09 4.89 -9.88
CA ALA A 64 0.11 5.20 -11.30
C ALA A 64 -1.29 5.43 -11.90
N ILE A 65 -2.36 5.00 -11.22
CA ILE A 65 -3.74 5.18 -11.72
C ILE A 65 -4.18 6.64 -11.73
N ALA A 66 -3.68 7.46 -10.80
CA ALA A 66 -4.10 8.86 -10.65
C ALA A 66 -3.05 9.85 -11.14
N ALA A 67 -1.77 9.45 -11.17
CA ALA A 67 -0.67 10.32 -11.56
C ALA A 67 0.21 9.60 -12.59
N LYS A 68 -0.05 9.83 -13.88
CA LYS A 68 0.71 9.24 -14.99
C LYS A 68 2.21 9.57 -14.95
N ASP A 69 2.56 10.71 -14.35
CA ASP A 69 3.94 11.18 -14.19
C ASP A 69 4.55 10.76 -12.83
N TYR A 70 3.88 9.89 -12.08
CA TYR A 70 4.38 9.37 -10.81
C TYR A 70 5.50 8.35 -11.05
N ALA A 71 6.74 8.85 -11.05
CA ALA A 71 7.97 8.06 -11.23
C ALA A 71 8.91 8.21 -10.02
N PRO A 72 8.53 7.68 -8.84
CA PRO A 72 9.34 7.81 -7.64
C PRO A 72 10.66 7.03 -7.79
N LYS A 73 11.72 7.57 -7.20
CA LYS A 73 13.01 6.86 -7.09
C LYS A 73 13.06 6.11 -5.77
N LEU A 74 13.39 4.83 -5.83
CA LEU A 74 13.58 4.02 -4.63
C LEU A 74 14.90 4.42 -3.94
N PRO A 75 14.88 4.87 -2.67
CA PRO A 75 16.09 5.18 -1.94
C PRO A 75 17.00 3.96 -1.78
N GLU A 76 18.32 4.18 -1.81
CA GLU A 76 19.30 3.10 -1.80
C GLU A 76 19.26 2.28 -0.50
N ASP A 77 19.03 2.94 0.64
CA ASP A 77 18.89 2.27 1.92
C ASP A 77 17.62 1.40 1.98
N THR A 78 16.54 1.84 1.32
CA THR A 78 15.32 1.02 1.18
C THR A 78 15.56 -0.19 0.29
N LYS A 79 16.31 -0.05 -0.82
CA LYS A 79 16.67 -1.21 -1.66
C LYS A 79 17.43 -2.26 -0.87
N LYS A 80 18.41 -1.84 -0.08
CA LYS A 80 19.19 -2.74 0.79
C LYS A 80 18.31 -3.38 1.86
N LEU A 81 17.48 -2.60 2.54
CA LEU A 81 16.56 -3.08 3.57
C LEU A 81 15.62 -4.17 3.03
N LEU A 82 15.02 -3.91 1.87
CA LEU A 82 14.07 -4.82 1.23
C LEU A 82 14.72 -5.86 0.32
N GLN A 83 16.06 -5.91 0.26
CA GLN A 83 16.82 -6.86 -0.56
C GLN A 83 16.35 -6.86 -2.02
N ILE A 84 16.18 -5.66 -2.60
CA ILE A 84 15.68 -5.47 -3.96
C ILE A 84 16.87 -5.48 -4.93
N GLU A 85 16.90 -6.45 -5.84
CA GLU A 85 17.91 -6.53 -6.90
C GLU A 85 17.53 -5.69 -8.13
N LYS A 86 16.25 -5.70 -8.50
CA LYS A 86 15.70 -4.95 -9.64
C LYS A 86 14.49 -4.15 -9.21
N THR A 87 14.47 -2.87 -9.56
CA THR A 87 13.38 -1.96 -9.22
C THR A 87 12.07 -2.33 -9.90
N GLU A 88 12.12 -2.93 -11.08
CA GLU A 88 10.95 -3.36 -11.86
C GLU A 88 10.15 -4.48 -11.17
N ASP A 89 10.81 -5.25 -10.30
CA ASP A 89 10.17 -6.36 -9.56
C ASP A 89 9.46 -5.88 -8.29
N THR A 90 9.46 -4.57 -8.01
CA THR A 90 8.85 -3.96 -6.83
C THR A 90 7.40 -3.57 -7.08
N VAL A 91 6.56 -3.75 -6.07
CA VAL A 91 5.16 -3.33 -6.10
C VAL A 91 5.01 -2.06 -5.27
N TRP A 92 4.47 -1.01 -5.88
CA TRP A 92 4.21 0.28 -5.23
C TRP A 92 2.74 0.44 -4.92
N ARG A 93 2.42 0.89 -3.72
CA ARG A 93 1.05 1.14 -3.28
C ARG A 93 0.96 2.45 -2.50
N ALA A 94 -0.06 3.25 -2.77
CA ALA A 94 -0.34 4.46 -2.01
C ALA A 94 -1.49 4.20 -1.05
N LEU A 95 -1.29 4.53 0.24
CA LEU A 95 -2.36 4.52 1.23
C LEU A 95 -3.45 5.50 0.80
N THR A 96 -4.70 5.07 0.88
CA THR A 96 -5.85 5.78 0.35
C THR A 96 -6.91 5.99 1.43
N VAL A 97 -7.45 7.20 1.48
CA VAL A 97 -8.56 7.57 2.36
C VAL A 97 -9.83 7.63 1.52
N ILE A 98 -10.82 6.82 1.89
CA ILE A 98 -12.14 6.76 1.27
C ILE A 98 -13.17 7.34 2.24
N PRO A 99 -13.57 8.61 2.11
CA PRO A 99 -14.64 9.19 2.91
C PRO A 99 -16.03 8.78 2.36
N HIS A 100 -17.10 9.25 3.00
CA HIS A 100 -18.47 8.96 2.56
C HIS A 100 -18.75 9.40 1.12
N ASN A 101 -18.27 10.59 0.73
CA ASN A 101 -18.33 11.04 -0.65
C ASN A 101 -17.08 10.56 -1.40
N PHE A 102 -17.24 9.58 -2.28
CA PHE A 102 -16.11 8.96 -2.98
C PHE A 102 -15.28 9.95 -3.81
N ALA A 103 -15.87 11.03 -4.32
CA ALA A 103 -15.15 12.07 -5.06
C ALA A 103 -14.08 12.78 -4.22
N ASP A 104 -14.22 12.76 -2.89
CA ASP A 104 -13.26 13.36 -1.96
C ASP A 104 -12.14 12.38 -1.55
N SER A 105 -12.07 11.21 -2.20
CA SER A 105 -11.04 10.21 -1.92
C SER A 105 -9.65 10.74 -2.27
N THR A 106 -8.68 10.46 -1.40
CA THR A 106 -7.30 10.91 -1.58
C THR A 106 -6.30 9.79 -1.36
N MET A 107 -5.13 9.90 -1.96
CA MET A 107 -4.01 8.99 -1.75
C MET A 107 -2.74 9.74 -1.33
N ASN A 108 -1.91 9.06 -0.55
CA ASN A 108 -0.62 9.59 -0.12
C ASN A 108 0.48 9.18 -1.10
N LEU A 109 0.87 10.12 -1.98
CA LEU A 109 1.97 9.93 -2.94
C LEU A 109 3.34 10.24 -2.32
N LYS A 110 3.40 10.96 -1.20
CA LYS A 110 4.65 11.26 -0.49
C LYS A 110 5.20 10.07 0.27
N SER A 111 4.31 9.21 0.79
CA SER A 111 4.69 8.10 1.66
C SER A 111 4.12 6.74 1.22
N PRO A 112 4.54 6.23 0.05
CA PRO A 112 4.06 4.95 -0.47
C PRO A 112 4.57 3.76 0.36
N VAL A 113 3.87 2.66 0.21
CA VAL A 113 4.31 1.31 0.58
C VAL A 113 5.02 0.70 -0.61
N VAL A 114 6.24 0.22 -0.39
CA VAL A 114 7.04 -0.53 -1.36
C VAL A 114 7.14 -1.97 -0.88
N ILE A 115 6.83 -2.91 -1.76
CA ILE A 115 6.80 -4.35 -1.45
C ILE A 115 7.78 -5.04 -2.39
N ASN A 116 8.62 -5.90 -1.83
CA ASN A 116 9.39 -6.89 -2.57
C ASN A 116 8.67 -8.24 -2.49
N PRO A 117 7.95 -8.67 -3.55
CA PRO A 117 7.18 -9.91 -3.52
C PRO A 117 8.05 -11.17 -3.44
N ALA A 118 9.29 -11.11 -3.92
CA ALA A 118 10.22 -12.24 -3.89
C ALA A 118 10.68 -12.56 -2.47
N ASN A 119 10.97 -11.51 -1.68
CA ASN A 119 11.46 -11.65 -0.31
C ASN A 119 10.37 -11.46 0.76
N LYS A 120 9.12 -11.21 0.35
CA LYS A 120 7.96 -11.03 1.22
C LYS A 120 8.19 -9.97 2.31
N CYS A 121 8.90 -8.90 1.94
CA CYS A 121 9.14 -7.77 2.83
C CYS A 121 8.62 -6.48 2.22
N ALA A 122 8.27 -5.54 3.09
CA ALA A 122 7.76 -4.23 2.69
C ALA A 122 8.29 -3.12 3.60
N ALA A 123 8.17 -1.89 3.11
CA ALA A 123 8.44 -0.68 3.86
C ALA A 123 7.44 0.40 3.49
N GLN A 124 6.94 1.12 4.48
CA GLN A 124 6.47 2.48 4.21
C GLN A 124 7.69 3.41 4.21
N ILE A 125 7.83 4.21 3.16
CA ILE A 125 8.95 5.14 2.98
C ILE A 125 8.42 6.56 2.77
N ILE A 126 9.22 7.56 3.11
CA ILE A 126 8.97 8.96 2.71
C ILE A 126 9.89 9.27 1.54
N LEU A 127 9.31 9.70 0.42
CA LEU A 127 10.06 10.07 -0.77
C LEU A 127 10.72 11.44 -0.60
N GLU A 128 11.95 11.60 -1.10
CA GLU A 128 12.64 12.89 -1.10
C GLU A 128 11.95 13.90 -2.03
N ALA A 129 11.56 13.45 -3.23
CA ALA A 129 10.84 14.24 -4.21
C ALA A 129 9.53 14.82 -3.64
N ASP A 130 9.15 16.01 -4.11
CA ASP A 130 7.99 16.74 -3.61
C ASP A 130 6.68 16.21 -4.19
N TYR A 131 6.24 15.06 -3.66
CA TYR A 131 4.93 14.50 -3.93
C TYR A 131 3.92 14.93 -2.86
N PRO A 132 2.62 15.05 -3.20
CA PRO A 132 1.60 15.44 -2.24
C PRO A 132 1.29 14.31 -1.24
N PHE A 133 1.05 14.70 0.02
CA PHE A 133 0.48 13.80 1.04
C PHE A 133 -0.99 13.46 0.79
N LYS A 134 -1.69 14.32 0.03
CA LYS A 134 -3.11 14.18 -0.33
C LYS A 134 -3.28 14.54 -1.81
N ALA A 135 -3.08 13.56 -2.68
CA ALA A 135 -3.50 13.66 -4.08
C ALA A 135 -4.95 13.19 -4.22
N PRO A 136 -5.79 13.84 -5.05
CA PRO A 136 -7.09 13.28 -5.44
C PRO A 136 -6.93 11.88 -6.06
N LEU A 137 -7.80 10.95 -5.66
CA LEU A 137 -7.85 9.60 -6.25
C LEU A 137 -8.46 9.63 -7.65
N MET A 138 -9.51 10.42 -7.82
CA MET A 138 -10.07 10.76 -9.13
C MET A 138 -9.32 11.99 -9.65
N GLY A 139 -8.82 11.92 -10.89
CA GLY A 139 -8.23 13.09 -11.52
C GLY A 139 -9.21 14.27 -11.49
N GLU A 140 -8.70 15.50 -11.40
CA GLU A 140 -9.53 16.66 -11.68
C GLU A 140 -10.03 16.53 -13.12
N ASP A 141 -11.34 16.32 -13.28
CA ASP A 141 -11.99 16.33 -14.57
C ASP A 141 -11.88 17.75 -15.13
N LYS A 142 -10.76 18.05 -15.81
CA LYS A 142 -10.56 19.32 -16.53
C LYS A 142 -11.36 19.27 -17.83
N SER A 143 -12.66 19.05 -17.75
CA SER A 143 -13.60 19.39 -18.82
C SER A 143 -14.13 20.81 -18.56
N CYS A 144 -13.35 21.79 -19.03
CA CYS A 144 -13.85 23.12 -19.38
C CYS A 144 -13.61 23.34 -20.87
#